data_AF-A0A9N9GC83-F1
#
_entry.id   AF-A0A9N9GC83-F1
#
_cell.length_a   1.000
_cell.length_b   1.000
_cell.length_c   1.000
_cell.angle_alpha   90.00
_cell.angle_beta   90.00
_cell.angle_gamma   90.00
#
_symmetry.space_group_name_H-M   'P 1'
#
loop_
_entity.id
_entity.type
_entity.pdbx_description
1 polymer ?
#
loop_
_entity_poly.entity_id
_entity_poly.type
_entity_poly.pdbx_seq_one_letter_code
_entity_poly.pdbx_strand_id
1 'polypeptide(L)'
;MNYVHVYILQVPLPKFPLVIITLIPNNGRDSANTITNLYKKLLLVITSQLNISIILIGSDGAAAEFKAQSIIINIQTTNKIEIIDLTKNINFNCSILSNIGSVL
;
A
#
# COMPACT_ATOMS: atom_id res chain seq x y z
N MET A 1 6.93 5.98 25.82
CA MET A 1 6.08 5.15 24.95
C MET A 1 6.91 4.77 23.75
N ASN A 2 7.12 3.47 23.54
CA ASN A 2 7.77 2.97 22.33
C ASN A 2 6.66 2.69 21.33
N TYR A 3 6.76 3.25 20.14
CA TYR A 3 5.78 3.07 19.07
C TYR A 3 6.39 2.14 18.01
N VAL A 4 5.55 1.44 17.27
CA VAL A 4 5.98 0.53 16.20
C VAL A 4 5.04 0.73 15.03
N HIS A 5 5.58 0.97 13.84
CA HIS A 5 4.83 0.85 12.61
C HIS A 5 4.68 -0.62 12.25
N VAL A 6 3.43 -1.08 12.16
CA VAL A 6 3.08 -2.45 11.76
C VAL A 6 2.54 -2.41 10.35
N TYR A 7 3.16 -3.15 9.45
CA TYR A 7 2.70 -3.25 8.07
C TYR A 7 2.12 -4.63 7.81
N ILE A 8 0.88 -4.66 7.34
CA ILE A 8 0.08 -5.88 7.18
C ILE A 8 -0.27 -6.06 5.70
N LEU A 9 0.00 -7.25 5.18
CA LEU A 9 -0.53 -7.71 3.90
C LEU A 9 -1.88 -8.38 4.12
N GLN A 10 -2.89 -7.91 3.39
CA GLN A 10 -4.17 -8.57 3.30
C GLN A 10 -4.41 -9.03 1.87
N VAL A 11 -4.59 -10.34 1.69
CA VAL A 11 -5.04 -10.91 0.42
C VAL A 11 -6.57 -10.87 0.41
N PRO A 12 -7.23 -10.34 -0.63
CA PRO A 12 -8.69 -10.23 -0.69
C PRO A 12 -9.34 -11.58 -1.03
N LEU A 13 -9.01 -12.62 -0.26
CA LEU A 13 -9.60 -13.95 -0.35
C LEU A 13 -10.33 -14.27 0.97
N PRO A 14 -11.54 -14.85 0.90
CA PRO A 14 -12.26 -15.25 2.10
C PRO A 14 -11.40 -16.17 2.98
N LYS A 15 -11.33 -15.87 4.28
CA LYS A 15 -10.59 -16.65 5.29
C LYS A 15 -9.07 -16.70 5.09
N PHE A 16 -8.49 -15.90 4.20
CA PHE A 16 -7.05 -15.79 4.11
C PHE A 16 -6.52 -14.96 5.31
N PRO A 17 -5.52 -15.45 6.05
CA PRO A 17 -5.02 -14.75 7.24
C PRO A 17 -4.27 -13.47 6.87
N LEU A 18 -4.28 -12.49 7.78
CA LEU A 18 -3.42 -11.32 7.71
C LEU A 18 -1.94 -11.75 7.86
N VAL A 19 -1.06 -11.19 7.04
CA VAL A 19 0.38 -11.47 7.12
C VAL A 19 1.10 -10.21 7.55
N ILE A 20 1.79 -10.25 8.69
CA ILE A 20 2.65 -9.14 9.13
C ILE A 20 3.92 -9.18 8.29
N ILE A 21 4.19 -8.11 7.54
CA ILE A 21 5.35 -8.02 6.65
C ILE A 21 6.55 -7.42 7.38
N THR A 22 6.32 -6.37 8.18
CA THR A 22 7.39 -5.72 8.93
C THR A 22 6.89 -4.99 10.17
N LEU A 23 7.79 -4.87 11.15
CA LEU A 23 7.63 -4.14 12.40
C LEU A 23 8.80 -3.18 12.52
N ILE A 24 8.54 -1.88 12.42
CA ILE A 24 9.58 -0.85 12.47
C ILE A 24 9.38 0.00 13.72
N PRO A 25 10.33 0.01 14.67
CA PRO A 25 10.21 0.87 15.85
C PRO A 25 10.25 2.33 15.41
N ASN A 26 9.39 3.13 16.03
CA ASN A 26 9.35 4.58 15.86
C ASN A 26 9.24 5.28 17.22
N ASN A 27 9.62 6.55 17.24
CA ASN A 27 9.62 7.38 18.46
C ASN A 27 8.36 8.26 18.59
N GLY A 28 7.34 7.98 17.79
CA GLY A 28 6.09 8.74 17.70
C GLY A 28 6.21 10.08 16.99
N ARG A 29 7.35 10.38 16.34
CA ARG A 29 7.64 11.67 15.69
C ARG A 29 7.92 11.55 14.19
N ASP A 30 7.62 10.40 13.60
CA ASP A 30 7.85 10.20 12.18
C ASP A 30 6.94 11.12 11.35
N SER A 31 7.56 11.90 10.47
CA SER A 31 6.85 12.78 9.56
C SER A 31 6.19 11.99 8.43
N ALA A 32 5.18 12.58 7.78
CA ALA A 32 4.58 12.00 6.58
C ALA A 32 5.62 11.68 5.49
N ASN A 33 6.69 12.48 5.37
CA ASN A 33 7.78 12.22 4.42
C ASN A 33 8.60 10.98 4.83
N THR A 34 8.92 10.84 6.12
CA THR A 34 9.63 9.68 6.66
C THR A 34 8.81 8.41 6.39
N ILE A 35 7.52 8.44 6.71
CA ILE A 35 6.59 7.33 6.51
C ILE A 35 6.42 7.01 5.00
N THR A 36 6.29 8.03 4.15
CA THR A 36 6.25 7.86 2.68
C THR A 36 7.49 7.15 2.16
N ASN A 37 8.68 7.54 2.63
CA ASN A 37 9.93 6.92 2.20
C ASN A 37 10.03 5.45 2.65
N LEU A 38 9.54 5.13 3.84
CA LEU A 38 9.40 3.75 4.32
C LEU A 38 8.43 2.96 3.43
N TYR A 39 7.24 3.50 3.14
CA TYR A 39 6.28 2.87 2.23
C TYR A 39 6.88 2.56 0.87
N LYS A 40 7.59 3.50 0.24
CA LYS A 40 8.23 3.29 -1.07
C LYS A 40 9.26 2.15 -1.05
N LYS A 41 10.12 2.12 -0.03
CA LYS A 41 11.11 1.04 0.14
C LYS A 41 10.43 -0.30 0.33
N LEU A 42 9.43 -0.36 1.21
CA LEU A 42 8.69 -1.58 1.48
C LEU A 42 7.96 -2.08 0.23
N LEU A 43 7.29 -1.18 -0.49
CA LEU A 43 6.62 -1.50 -1.75
C LEU A 43 7.60 -2.11 -2.75
N LEU A 44 8.75 -1.47 -2.97
CA LEU A 44 9.75 -1.97 -3.89
C LEU A 44 10.22 -3.37 -3.51
N VAL A 45 10.48 -3.62 -2.22
CA VAL A 45 10.91 -4.94 -1.73
C VAL A 45 9.80 -5.98 -1.93
N ILE A 46 8.56 -5.69 -1.52
CA ILE A 46 7.43 -6.61 -1.65
C ILE A 46 7.13 -6.92 -3.12
N THR A 47 6.96 -5.90 -3.96
CA THR A 47 6.54 -6.09 -5.35
C THR A 47 7.62 -6.81 -6.15
N SER A 48 8.90 -6.48 -5.94
CA SER A 48 10.02 -7.11 -6.65
C SER A 48 10.31 -8.54 -6.19
N GLN A 49 10.34 -8.81 -4.89
CA GLN A 49 10.72 -10.12 -4.36
C GLN A 49 9.60 -11.13 -4.41
N LEU A 50 8.35 -10.70 -4.16
CA LEU A 50 7.20 -11.60 -4.08
C LEU A 50 6.43 -11.67 -5.41
N ASN A 51 6.76 -10.81 -6.37
CA ASN A 51 6.05 -10.67 -7.65
C ASN A 51 4.52 -10.48 -7.45
N ILE A 52 4.15 -9.68 -6.45
CA ILE A 52 2.76 -9.37 -6.10
C ILE A 52 2.45 -7.93 -6.56
N SER A 53 1.27 -7.75 -7.14
CA SER A 53 0.71 -6.42 -7.42
C SER A 53 -0.07 -5.91 -6.22
N ILE A 54 0.17 -4.66 -5.81
CA ILE A 54 -0.59 -4.01 -4.74
C ILE A 54 -1.71 -3.18 -5.35
N ILE A 55 -2.94 -3.40 -4.85
CA ILE A 55 -4.15 -2.72 -5.34
C ILE A 55 -4.54 -1.58 -4.39
N LEU A 56 -4.39 -1.76 -3.07
CA LEU A 56 -4.80 -0.75 -2.09
C LEU A 56 -3.79 -0.65 -0.96
N ILE A 57 -3.63 0.57 -0.43
CA ILE A 57 -2.87 0.87 0.78
C ILE A 57 -3.78 1.65 1.72
N GLY A 58 -3.83 1.24 2.98
CA GLY A 58 -4.57 1.90 4.06
C GLY A 58 -3.67 2.21 5.25
N SER A 59 -4.03 3.24 6.01
CA SER A 59 -3.40 3.62 7.28
C SER A 59 -4.41 3.57 8.42
N ASP A 60 -3.94 3.66 9.68
CA ASP A 60 -4.81 3.64 10.87
C ASP A 60 -5.55 4.97 11.11
N GLY A 61 -5.30 5.98 10.27
CA GLY A 61 -5.91 7.31 10.36
C GLY A 61 -5.07 8.35 11.11
N ALA A 62 -3.89 8.00 11.65
CA ALA A 62 -2.97 8.99 12.18
C ALA A 62 -2.59 10.02 11.10
N ALA A 63 -2.60 11.31 11.45
CA ALA A 63 -2.50 12.39 10.45
C ALA A 63 -1.26 12.28 9.54
N ALA A 64 -0.11 11.87 10.09
CA ALA A 64 1.12 11.68 9.33
C ALA A 64 1.02 10.47 8.39
N GLU A 65 0.40 9.38 8.83
CA GLU A 65 0.20 8.16 8.03
C GLU A 65 -0.83 8.38 6.92
N PHE A 66 -1.95 9.04 7.21
CA PHE A 66 -2.96 9.39 6.21
C PHE A 66 -2.39 10.28 5.11
N LYS A 67 -1.55 11.27 5.49
CA LYS A 67 -0.84 12.11 4.54
C LYS A 67 0.15 11.30 3.70
N ALA A 68 0.88 10.36 4.29
CA ALA A 68 1.78 9.47 3.55
C ALA A 68 1.02 8.55 2.58
N GLN A 69 -0.10 7.97 3.01
CA GLN A 69 -0.99 7.17 2.17
C GLN A 69 -1.47 7.99 0.97
N SER A 70 -1.90 9.23 1.20
CA SER A 70 -2.36 10.15 0.14
C SER A 70 -1.26 10.44 -0.88
N ILE A 71 -0.01 10.60 -0.43
CA ILE A 71 1.14 10.81 -1.32
C ILE A 71 1.38 9.57 -2.19
N ILE A 72 1.31 8.36 -1.61
CA ILE A 72 1.57 7.11 -2.34
C ILE A 72 0.45 6.80 -3.36
N ILE A 73 -0.82 6.96 -2.98
CA ILE A 73 -1.96 6.68 -3.89
C ILE A 73 -1.94 7.60 -5.11
N ASN A 74 -1.45 8.83 -4.94
CA ASN A 74 -1.33 9.81 -6.03
C ASN A 74 -0.09 9.59 -6.92
N ILE A 75 0.74 8.58 -6.66
CA ILE A 75 1.81 8.19 -7.58
C ILE A 75 1.14 7.61 -8.83
N GLN A 76 1.40 8.24 -9.99
CA GLN A 76 0.89 7.77 -11.27
C GLN A 76 1.43 6.37 -11.56
N THR A 77 0.53 5.40 -11.71
CA THR A 77 0.84 4.08 -12.24
C THR A 77 0.30 3.99 -13.67
N THR A 78 1.03 3.29 -14.54
CA THR A 78 0.58 3.03 -15.93
C THR A 78 -0.61 2.08 -15.98
N ASN A 79 -0.73 1.21 -14.97
CA ASN A 79 -1.78 0.19 -14.88
C ASN A 79 -2.86 0.61 -13.89
N LYS A 80 -4.13 0.34 -14.25
CA LYS A 80 -5.32 0.53 -13.39
C LYS A 80 -6.32 -0.61 -13.58
N ILE A 81 -7.07 -0.94 -12.53
CA ILE A 81 -8.26 -1.80 -12.56
C ILE A 81 -9.47 -0.89 -12.70
N GLU A 82 -10.29 -1.13 -13.70
CA GLU A 82 -11.55 -0.43 -13.93
C GLU A 82 -12.69 -1.45 -14.04
N ILE A 83 -13.69 -1.32 -13.17
CA ILE A 83 -14.88 -2.16 -13.14
C ILE A 83 -16.09 -1.23 -13.22
N ILE A 84 -16.80 -1.30 -14.34
CA ILE A 84 -18.02 -0.56 -14.59
C ILE A 84 -19.16 -1.56 -14.73
N ASP A 85 -20.08 -1.57 -13.76
CA ASP A 85 -21.34 -2.31 -13.82
C ASP A 85 -22.50 -1.33 -13.69
N LEU A 86 -23.04 -0.91 -14.84
CA LEU A 86 -24.15 0.05 -14.92
C LEU A 86 -25.45 -0.49 -14.31
N THR A 87 -25.63 -1.81 -14.26
CA THR A 87 -26.84 -2.42 -13.69
C THR A 87 -26.87 -2.30 -12.16
N LYS A 88 -25.68 -2.25 -11.54
CA LYS A 88 -25.50 -2.10 -10.09
C LYS A 88 -25.00 -0.71 -9.68
N ASN A 89 -24.89 0.23 -10.63
CA ASN A 89 -24.31 1.55 -10.44
C ASN A 89 -22.90 1.51 -9.81
N ILE A 90 -22.08 0.53 -10.23
CA ILE A 90 -20.69 0.40 -9.78
C ILE A 90 -19.79 1.07 -10.82
N ASN A 91 -18.99 2.03 -10.36
CA ASN A 91 -17.87 2.59 -11.09
C ASN A 91 -16.65 2.57 -10.18
N PHE A 92 -15.90 1.46 -10.23
CA PHE A 92 -14.69 1.27 -9.44
C PHE A 92 -13.47 1.46 -10.33
N ASN A 93 -12.57 2.36 -9.93
CA ASN A 93 -11.29 2.58 -10.58
C ASN A 93 -10.19 2.63 -9.53
N CYS A 94 -9.11 1.90 -9.75
CA CYS A 94 -8.00 1.81 -8.82
C CYS A 94 -6.66 1.61 -9.54
N SER A 95 -5.65 2.38 -9.14
CA SER A 95 -4.27 2.23 -9.62
C SER A 95 -3.67 0.90 -9.20
N ILE A 96 -2.94 0.23 -10.11
CA ILE A 96 -2.17 -0.97 -9.77
C ILE A 96 -0.71 -0.58 -9.56
N LEU A 97 -0.24 -0.73 -8.33
CA LEU A 97 1.17 -0.68 -7.99
C LEU A 97 1.78 -2.05 -8.33
N SER A 98 2.03 -2.27 -9.63
CA SER A 98 2.64 -3.49 -10.14
C SER A 98 4.15 -3.44 -9.95
N ASN A 99 4.74 -4.62 -9.80
CA ASN A 99 6.17 -4.81 -9.96
C ASN A 99 6.62 -4.16 -11.28
N ILE A 100 7.56 -3.22 -11.18
CA ILE A 100 8.41 -2.78 -12.29
C ILE A 100 9.28 -4.01 -12.56
N GLY A 101 8.71 -5.00 -13.25
CA GLY A 101 9.39 -6.27 -13.51
C GLY A 101 10.73 -6.00 -14.20
N SER A 102 11.74 -6.80 -13.87
CA SER A 102 13.06 -6.75 -14.50
C SER A 102 12.90 -6.52 -16.00
N VAL A 103 13.52 -5.46 -16.50
CA VAL A 103 13.96 -5.50 -17.90
C VAL A 103 14.92 -6.68 -17.94
N LEU A 104 14.57 -7.69 -18.73
CA LEU A 104 15.50 -8.77 -19.08
C LEU A 104 16.84 -8.20 -19.55
#